data_AF-A0A964XWM8-F1
#
_entry.id   AF-A0A964XWM8-F1
#
_cell.length_a   1.000
_cell.length_b   1.000
_cell.length_c   1.000
_cell.angle_alpha   90.00
_cell.angle_beta   90.00
_cell.angle_gamma   90.00
#
_symmetry.space_group_name_H-M   'P 1'
#
loop_
_entity.id
_entity.type
_entity.pdbx_description
1 polymer ?
#
loop_
_entity_poly.entity_id
_entity_poly.type
_entity_poly.pdbx_seq_one_letter_code
_entity_poly.pdbx_strand_id
1 'polypeptide(L)' 'MPRKFVDLSIYLENDVMSDPPAFAPKIQYFTHENTYQQIEPFFPGLKKEDLPDGEGWAVETVTLSTHNGTHLDAPFH' A
#
# COMPACT_ATOMS: atom_id res chain seq x y z
N MET A 1 28.60 -1.76 -23.02
CA MET A 1 27.35 -0.99 -23.20
C MET A 1 26.54 -1.08 -21.91
N PRO A 2 26.10 0.03 -21.31
CA PRO A 2 25.21 -0.02 -20.15
C PRO A 2 23.87 -0.63 -20.58
N ARG A 3 23.30 -1.50 -19.73
CA ARG A 3 21.97 -2.08 -19.95
C ARG A 3 20.89 -1.08 -19.50
N LYS A 4 19.77 -1.03 -20.22
CA LYS A 4 18.58 -0.26 -19.83
C LYS A 4 17.60 -1.19 -19.11
N PHE A 5 17.10 -0.76 -17.96
CA PHE A 5 15.97 -1.39 -17.29
C PHE A 5 14.69 -0.65 -17.72
N VAL A 6 13.64 -1.41 -18.02
CA VAL A 6 12.31 -0.91 -18.41
C VAL A 6 11.29 -1.60 -17.53
N ASP A 7 10.47 -0.81 -16.83
CA ASP A 7 9.34 -1.31 -16.05
C ASP A 7 8.13 -1.49 -16.98
N LEU A 8 7.50 -2.66 -16.92
CA LEU A 8 6.31 -3.02 -17.70
C LEU A 8 5.06 -3.13 -16.81
N SER A 9 5.19 -2.80 -15.53
CA SER A 9 4.13 -2.90 -14.54
C SER A 9 3.22 -1.68 -14.58
N ILE A 10 1.93 -1.89 -14.30
CA ILE A 10 1.02 -0.80 -13.97
C ILE A 10 0.99 -0.56 -12.46
N TYR A 11 0.52 0.61 -12.03
CA TYR A 11 0.29 0.88 -10.62
C TYR A 11 -0.88 0.07 -10.07
N LEU A 12 -0.81 -0.28 -8.79
CA LEU A 12 -1.98 -0.63 -8.01
C LEU A 12 -2.56 0.67 -7.45
N GLU A 13 -3.80 0.99 -7.80
CA GLU A 13 -4.50 2.20 -7.37
C GLU A 13 -6.01 1.97 -7.36
N ASN A 14 -6.74 2.82 -6.64
CA ASN A 14 -8.20 2.68 -6.53
C ASN A 14 -8.96 3.32 -7.70
N ASP A 15 -8.35 4.32 -8.36
CA ASP A 15 -9.08 5.23 -9.25
C ASP A 15 -8.98 4.84 -10.73
N VAL A 16 -8.02 3.99 -11.08
CA VAL A 16 -7.85 3.45 -12.43
C VAL A 16 -8.44 2.06 -12.50
N MET A 17 -9.40 1.88 -13.41
CA MET A 17 -10.01 0.59 -13.67
C MET A 17 -9.06 -0.29 -14.51
N SER A 18 -8.19 -1.04 -13.84
CA SER A 18 -7.35 -2.09 -14.44
C SER A 18 -8.02 -3.46 -14.50
N ASP A 19 -9.08 -3.65 -13.71
CA ASP A 19 -9.71 -4.92 -13.41
C ASP A 19 -11.25 -4.78 -13.41
N PRO A 20 -12.02 -5.87 -13.57
CA PRO A 20 -13.47 -5.79 -13.50
C PRO A 20 -13.94 -5.21 -12.15
N PRO A 21 -14.96 -4.32 -12.11
CA PRO A 21 -15.31 -3.56 -10.90
C PRO A 21 -15.57 -4.39 -9.63
N ALA A 22 -16.13 -5.60 -9.75
CA ALA A 22 -16.37 -6.48 -8.62
C ALA A 22 -15.09 -7.13 -8.05
N PHE A 23 -14.00 -7.11 -8.81
CA PHE A 23 -12.72 -7.73 -8.49
C PHE A 23 -11.57 -6.71 -8.47
N ALA A 24 -11.86 -5.41 -8.50
CA ALA A 24 -10.85 -4.37 -8.44
C ALA A 24 -10.07 -4.45 -7.11
N PRO A 25 -8.75 -4.17 -7.14
CA PRO A 25 -7.96 -4.07 -5.91
C PRO A 25 -8.50 -2.94 -5.04
N LYS A 26 -8.32 -3.06 -3.73
CA LYS A 26 -8.70 -2.03 -2.77
C LYS A 26 -7.50 -1.68 -1.91
N ILE A 27 -7.13 -0.41 -1.94
CA ILE A 27 -6.05 0.15 -1.12
C ILE A 27 -6.68 1.09 -0.09
N GLN A 28 -6.50 0.77 1.17
CA GLN A 28 -6.84 1.66 2.27
C GLN A 28 -5.59 2.41 2.70
N TYR A 29 -5.62 3.73 2.53
CA TYR A 29 -4.52 4.61 2.90
C TYR A 29 -4.67 5.10 4.33
N PHE A 30 -3.57 5.03 5.09
CA PHE A 30 -3.44 5.62 6.41
C PHE A 30 -2.38 6.71 6.33
N THR A 31 -2.76 7.91 6.73
CA THR A 31 -1.91 9.10 6.63
C THR A 31 -1.11 9.26 7.90
N HIS A 32 -0.04 10.03 7.83
CA HIS A 32 0.80 10.32 8.99
C HIS A 32 -0.02 10.86 10.19
N GLU A 33 -1.04 11.68 9.91
CA GLU A 33 -1.84 12.33 10.96
C GLU A 33 -2.76 11.33 11.70
N ASN A 34 -3.10 10.21 11.06
CA ASN A 34 -4.10 9.26 11.54
C ASN A 34 -3.54 7.94 12.07
N THR A 35 -2.21 7.76 12.07
CA THR A 35 -1.55 6.51 12.47
C THR A 35 -0.82 6.57 13.81
N TYR A 36 -0.83 7.69 14.54
CA TYR A 36 -0.25 7.74 15.89
C TYR A 36 -0.77 6.60 16.79
N GLN A 37 -2.08 6.35 16.77
CA GLN A 37 -2.74 5.30 17.56
C GLN A 37 -2.28 3.88 17.17
N GLN A 38 -1.71 3.69 15.98
CA GLN A 38 -1.13 2.43 15.55
C GLN A 38 0.30 2.24 16.08
N ILE A 39 1.03 3.33 16.32
CA ILE A 39 2.42 3.33 16.80
C ILE A 39 2.48 3.23 18.32
N GLU A 40 1.62 3.97 19.03
CA GLU A 40 1.59 4.06 20.50
C GLU A 40 1.65 2.69 21.22
N PRO A 41 0.96 1.61 20.78
CA PRO A 41 1.04 0.31 21.43
C PRO A 41 2.43 -0.34 21.39
N PHE A 42 3.29 0.03 20.44
CA PHE A 42 4.65 -0.50 20.32
C PHE A 42 5.64 0.17 21.29
N PHE A 43 5.32 1.37 21.79
CA PHE A 43 6.23 2.18 22.61
C PHE A 43 5.50 2.69 23.86
N PRO A 44 5.47 1.91 24.96
CA PRO A 44 4.76 2.29 26.18
C PRO A 44 5.19 3.67 26.71
N GLY A 45 4.23 4.58 26.85
CA GLY A 45 4.46 5.93 27.35
C GLY A 45 4.86 6.97 26.29
N LEU A 46 4.96 6.56 25.02
CA LEU A 46 5.08 7.49 23.90
C LEU A 46 3.89 8.46 23.92
N LYS A 47 4.17 9.74 23.72
CA LYS A 47 3.16 10.76 23.45
C LYS A 47 3.27 11.20 22.01
N LYS A 48 2.20 11.77 21.47
CA LYS A 48 2.20 12.32 20.11
C LYS A 48 3.32 13.36 19.94
N GLU A 49 3.51 14.22 20.92
CA GLU A 49 4.54 15.28 20.89
C GLU A 49 5.99 14.76 20.89
N ASP A 50 6.21 13.49 21.23
CA ASP A 50 7.53 12.86 21.18
C ASP A 50 7.91 12.45 19.74
N LEU A 51 6.95 12.42 18.82
CA LEU A 51 7.19 12.15 17.40
C LEU A 51 7.55 13.45 16.65
N PRO A 52 8.42 13.37 15.62
CA PRO A 52 8.65 14.49 14.71
C PRO A 52 7.33 15.01 14.14
N ASP A 53 7.05 16.29 14.38
CA ASP A 53 5.80 16.97 14.00
C ASP A 53 4.50 16.30 14.51
N GLY A 54 4.60 15.36 15.45
CA GLY A 54 3.48 14.56 15.92
C GLY A 54 2.98 13.51 14.93
N GLU A 55 3.77 13.21 13.89
CA GLU A 55 3.36 12.41 12.74
C GLU A 55 3.68 10.92 12.91
N GLY A 56 2.72 10.08 12.52
CA GLY A 56 2.87 8.63 12.47
C GLY A 56 3.40 8.10 11.13
N TRP A 57 3.19 6.82 10.85
CA TRP A 57 3.58 6.21 9.58
C TRP A 57 2.53 6.47 8.50
N ALA A 58 2.96 6.80 7.29
CA ALA A 58 2.10 6.63 6.12
C ALA A 58 2.24 5.18 5.66
N VAL A 59 1.11 4.46 5.68
CA VAL A 59 1.06 3.05 5.31
C VAL A 59 -0.26 2.74 4.62
N GLU A 60 -0.27 1.64 3.88
CA GLU A 60 -1.44 1.16 3.17
C GLU A 60 -1.75 -0.29 3.53
N THR A 61 -3.04 -0.62 3.56
CA THR A 61 -3.51 -2.01 3.52
C THR A 61 -4.08 -2.29 2.14
N VAL A 62 -3.55 -3.33 1.48
CA VAL A 62 -3.99 -3.75 0.15
C VAL A 62 -4.78 -5.05 0.25
N THR A 63 -6.00 -5.05 -0.29
CA THR A 63 -6.78 -6.27 -0.57
C THR A 63 -6.83 -6.48 -2.08
N LEU A 64 -6.33 -7.62 -2.55
CA LEU A 64 -6.31 -7.96 -3.97
C LEU A 64 -6.50 -9.46 -4.22
N SER A 65 -6.86 -9.79 -5.45
CA SER A 65 -6.80 -11.12 -6.04
C SER A 65 -5.43 -11.35 -6.67
N THR A 66 -5.00 -12.62 -6.80
CA THR A 66 -3.76 -12.99 -7.51
C THR A 66 -3.74 -12.59 -8.99
N HIS A 67 -4.87 -12.14 -9.53
CA HIS A 67 -5.04 -11.70 -10.92
C HIS A 67 -5.22 -10.18 -11.09
N ASN A 68 -4.93 -9.37 -10.07
CA ASN A 68 -5.05 -7.92 -10.19
C ASN A 68 -3.80 -7.25 -10.78
N GLY A 69 -4.03 -6.25 -11.63
CA GLY A 69 -2.97 -5.46 -12.27
C GLY A 69 -1.99 -6.30 -13.09
N THR A 70 -0.71 -5.92 -13.11
CA THR A 70 0.35 -6.72 -13.75
C THR A 70 0.68 -7.93 -12.87
N HIS A 71 0.26 -9.12 -13.28
CA HIS A 71 0.36 -10.36 -12.51
C HIS A 71 0.96 -11.51 -13.32
N LEU A 72 1.11 -12.67 -12.67
CA LEU A 72 1.59 -13.91 -13.29
C LEU A 72 0.67 -15.07 -12.92
N ASP A 73 0.20 -15.79 -13.94
CA ASP A 73 -0.62 -16.98 -13.77
C ASP A 73 0.25 -18.23 -13.66
N ALA A 74 0.10 -18.95 -12.54
CA ALA A 74 0.77 -20.22 -12.31
C ALA A 74 -0.02 -21.39 -12.92
N PRO A 75 0.62 -22.54 -13.27
CA PRO A 75 -0.06 -23.67 -13.91
C PRO A 75 -1.22 -24.33 -13.14
N PHE A 76 -1.36 -24.04 -11.85
CA PHE A 76 -2.51 -24.51 -11.05
C PHE A 76 -3.81 -23.78 -11.42
N HIS A 77 -3.70 -22.51 -11.81
CA HIS A 77 -4.84 -21.72 -12.28
C HIS A 77 -5.52 -22.41 -13.46
#